data_AF-A0A6B3NN64-F1
#
_entry.id   AF-A0A6B3NN64-F1
#
_cell.length_a   1.000
_cell.length_b   1.000
_cell.length_c   1.000
_cell.angle_alpha   90.00
_cell.angle_beta   90.00
_cell.angle_gamma   90.00
#
_symmetry.space_group_name_H-M   'P 1'
#
loop_
_entity.id
_entity.type
_entity.pdbx_description
1 polymer ?
#
loop_
_entity_poly.entity_id
_entity_poly.type
_entity_poly.pdbx_seq_one_letter_code
_entity_poly.pdbx_strand_id
1 'polypeptide(L)'
;MFHLVNMPLFSLKLNPKQNILYLCRQDRELHQEFLPAALGIPNLVIQDWVAYQWTYRDLGKLVELRKLPVSINEIGKLLLREGWQRGLANPLEWVSRQKWERFHPYVENFNDLYNPAMHRFSWSIMHAGFYQLLQNRLIITNRLHGHIICAILGMPHIFLPNAYHKNQSFYETWSHQLVSCKFVKSAQELKAAVQ
;
A
#
# COMPACT_ATOMS: atom_id res chain seq x y z
N MET A 1 17.58 -3.34 -8.79
CA MET A 1 16.48 -2.79 -7.96
C MET A 1 15.37 -2.40 -8.91
N PHE A 2 14.19 -3.03 -8.85
CA PHE A 2 13.06 -2.70 -9.72
C PHE A 2 12.46 -1.36 -9.27
N HIS A 3 13.07 -0.26 -9.67
CA HIS A 3 12.43 1.04 -9.58
C HIS A 3 11.27 1.03 -10.57
N LEU A 4 10.06 1.30 -10.09
CA LEU A 4 8.93 1.58 -10.96
C LEU A 4 9.37 2.75 -11.85
N VAL A 5 9.57 2.45 -13.14
CA VAL A 5 10.17 3.37 -14.09
C VAL A 5 9.44 4.70 -14.01
N ASN A 6 10.18 5.77 -13.74
CA ASN A 6 9.68 7.14 -13.66
C ASN A 6 8.54 7.39 -12.65
N MET A 7 8.32 6.54 -11.66
CA MET A 7 7.38 6.85 -10.57
C MET A 7 7.85 8.13 -9.86
N PRO A 8 6.96 9.11 -9.60
CA PRO A 8 7.33 10.34 -8.91
C PRO A 8 7.68 10.04 -7.45
N LEU A 9 8.91 9.56 -7.23
CA LEU A 9 9.52 9.37 -5.91
C LEU A 9 9.94 10.71 -5.28
N PHE A 10 9.83 11.81 -6.04
CA PHE A 10 10.34 13.15 -5.73
C PHE A 10 9.79 13.78 -4.43
N SER A 11 8.78 13.20 -3.79
CA SER A 11 8.25 13.66 -2.49
C SER A 11 8.47 12.67 -1.34
N LEU A 12 9.12 11.52 -1.57
CA LEU A 12 9.63 10.67 -0.50
C LEU A 12 10.86 11.33 0.13
N LYS A 13 10.71 12.55 0.66
CA LYS A 13 11.59 12.97 1.75
C LYS A 13 11.34 11.94 2.84
N LEU A 14 12.26 10.99 2.96
CA LEU A 14 12.36 10.07 4.09
C LEU A 14 12.40 11.00 5.32
N ASN A 15 11.23 11.27 5.90
CA ASN A 15 11.16 12.10 7.09
C ASN A 15 11.92 11.31 8.16
N PRO A 16 12.96 11.84 8.81
CA PRO A 16 13.72 11.08 9.80
C PRO A 16 12.85 10.55 10.96
N LYS A 17 11.64 11.10 11.15
CA LYS A 17 10.54 10.48 11.92
C LYS A 17 9.79 9.40 11.12
N GLN A 18 10.53 8.49 10.49
CA GLN A 18 9.94 7.55 9.55
C GLN A 18 9.20 6.44 10.29
N ASN A 19 7.90 6.38 10.03
CA ASN A 19 6.98 5.46 10.68
C ASN A 19 7.28 4.01 10.28
N ILE A 20 6.99 3.10 11.21
CA ILE A 20 6.93 1.67 10.93
C ILE A 20 5.51 1.38 10.49
N LEU A 21 5.31 0.86 9.29
CA LEU A 21 3.98 0.45 8.85
C LEU A 21 3.73 -0.98 9.27
N TYR A 22 2.71 -1.21 10.09
CA TYR A 22 2.14 -2.54 10.26
C TYR A 22 1.01 -2.74 9.24
N LEU A 23 1.36 -3.36 8.10
CA LEU A 23 0.43 -3.76 7.07
C LEU A 23 -0.27 -5.06 7.49
N CYS A 24 -1.36 -4.90 8.23
CA CYS A 24 -2.07 -5.98 8.91
C CYS A 24 -3.48 -6.20 8.33
N ARG A 25 -3.86 -7.45 8.10
CA ARG A 25 -5.27 -7.83 7.90
C ARG A 25 -6.06 -7.59 9.19
N GLN A 26 -7.31 -7.12 9.07
CA GLN A 26 -8.23 -6.94 10.21
C GLN A 26 -9.28 -8.08 10.32
N ASP A 27 -9.07 -9.21 9.65
CA ASP A 27 -10.01 -10.32 9.62
C ASP A 27 -9.61 -11.47 10.57
N ARG A 28 -10.34 -12.58 10.49
CA ARG A 28 -10.15 -13.77 11.35
C ARG A 28 -8.79 -14.46 11.17
N GLU A 29 -7.99 -14.07 10.17
CA GLU A 29 -6.65 -14.65 9.95
C GLU A 29 -5.58 -14.01 10.86
N LEU A 30 -5.94 -13.00 11.66
CA LEU A 30 -5.04 -12.34 12.60
C LEU A 30 -4.79 -13.19 13.84
N HIS A 31 -3.52 -13.55 14.05
CA HIS A 31 -3.06 -14.17 15.30
C HIS A 31 -3.12 -13.17 16.45
N GLN A 32 -3.71 -13.59 17.58
CA GLN A 32 -3.91 -12.72 18.76
C GLN A 32 -2.61 -12.14 19.30
N GLU A 33 -1.51 -12.88 19.20
CA GLU A 33 -0.19 -12.44 19.67
C GLU A 33 0.33 -11.20 18.91
N PHE A 34 -0.05 -11.04 17.64
CA PHE A 34 0.36 -9.91 16.81
C PHE A 34 -0.68 -8.78 16.79
N LEU A 35 -1.64 -8.78 17.72
CA LEU A 35 -2.58 -7.68 17.85
C LEU A 35 -1.82 -6.37 18.12
N PRO A 36 -2.14 -5.27 17.42
CA PRO A 36 -1.35 -4.05 17.53
C PRO A 36 -1.23 -3.49 18.94
N ALA A 37 -2.28 -3.64 19.76
CA ALA A 37 -2.28 -3.23 21.17
C ALA A 37 -1.26 -4.00 22.03
N ALA A 38 -0.93 -5.25 21.66
CA ALA A 38 0.04 -6.08 22.38
C ALA A 38 1.51 -5.78 22.01
N LEU A 39 1.74 -5.13 20.86
CA LEU A 39 3.08 -4.94 20.31
C LEU A 39 3.87 -3.82 21.01
N GLY A 40 3.23 -2.75 21.50
CA GLY A 40 3.92 -1.68 22.24
C GLY A 40 5.09 -1.00 21.50
N ILE A 41 5.09 -1.04 20.15
CA ILE A 41 6.15 -0.46 19.31
C ILE A 41 5.87 1.04 19.11
N PRO A 42 6.82 1.95 19.40
CA PRO A 42 6.63 3.38 19.15
C PRO A 42 6.62 3.70 17.64
N ASN A 43 5.85 4.70 17.24
CA ASN A 43 5.72 5.15 15.83
C ASN A 43 5.19 4.05 14.88
N LEU A 44 4.38 3.13 15.40
CA LEU A 44 3.71 2.09 14.62
C LEU A 44 2.43 2.66 13.99
N VAL A 45 2.40 2.74 12.66
CA VAL A 45 1.19 3.06 11.89
C VAL A 45 0.53 1.75 11.50
N ILE A 46 -0.69 1.53 11.99
CA ILE A 46 -1.44 0.30 11.71
C ILE A 46 -2.42 0.61 10.58
N GLN A 47 -2.25 -0.05 9.45
CA GLN A 47 -3.11 0.18 8.30
C GLN A 47 -3.20 -1.07 7.43
N ASP A 48 -4.35 -1.31 6.83
CA ASP A 48 -4.47 -2.22 5.70
C ASP A 48 -4.21 -1.46 4.39
N TRP A 49 -4.31 -2.09 3.22
CA TRP A 49 -4.15 -1.38 1.95
C TRP A 49 -5.17 -0.25 1.83
N VAL A 50 -4.68 0.98 1.67
CA VAL A 50 -5.58 2.16 1.60
C VAL A 50 -6.52 2.06 0.40
N ALA A 51 -6.06 1.43 -0.68
CA ALA A 51 -6.85 1.18 -1.88
C ALA A 51 -8.15 0.39 -1.59
N TYR A 52 -8.15 -0.57 -0.66
CA TYR A 52 -9.39 -1.30 -0.32
C TYR A 52 -10.48 -0.38 0.22
N GLN A 53 -10.10 0.61 1.03
CA GLN A 53 -11.05 1.55 1.62
C GLN A 53 -11.74 2.40 0.55
N TRP A 54 -11.01 2.85 -0.46
CA TRP A 54 -11.58 3.63 -1.56
C TRP A 54 -12.44 2.75 -2.47
N THR A 55 -11.91 1.59 -2.84
CA THR A 55 -12.51 0.70 -3.83
C THR A 55 -13.87 0.16 -3.42
N TYR A 56 -14.06 -0.21 -2.15
CA TYR A 56 -15.32 -0.85 -1.71
C TYR A 56 -16.25 0.11 -0.97
N ARG A 57 -15.72 1.17 -0.33
CA ARG A 57 -16.55 2.13 0.42
C ARG A 57 -17.03 3.30 -0.42
N ASP A 58 -16.25 3.75 -1.41
CA ASP A 58 -16.58 4.92 -2.23
C ASP A 58 -17.16 4.57 -3.61
N LEU A 59 -17.05 3.32 -4.12
CA LEU A 59 -17.77 2.92 -5.35
C LEU A 59 -19.29 3.14 -5.20
N GLY A 60 -19.84 2.79 -4.03
CA GLY A 60 -21.26 3.03 -3.72
C GLY A 60 -21.63 4.52 -3.72
N LYS A 61 -20.71 5.41 -3.31
CA LYS A 61 -20.92 6.86 -3.30
C LYS A 61 -20.69 7.52 -4.67
N LEU A 62 -19.76 6.99 -5.47
CA LEU A 62 -19.50 7.44 -6.85
C LEU A 62 -20.67 7.14 -7.79
N VAL A 63 -21.35 6.01 -7.60
CA VAL A 63 -22.59 5.68 -8.31
C VAL A 63 -23.70 6.69 -8.00
N GLU A 64 -23.77 7.21 -6.78
CA GLU A 64 -24.74 8.26 -6.42
C GLU A 64 -24.34 9.64 -6.96
N LEU A 65 -23.05 9.98 -6.96
CA LEU A 65 -22.54 11.27 -7.46
C LEU A 65 -22.63 11.40 -8.99
N ARG A 66 -22.51 10.29 -9.74
CA ARG A 66 -22.74 10.26 -11.20
C ARG A 66 -24.18 10.62 -11.61
N LYS A 67 -25.13 10.65 -10.67
CA LYS A 67 -26.52 11.07 -10.91
C LYS A 67 -26.71 12.60 -10.82
N LEU A 68 -25.69 13.35 -10.40
CA LEU A 68 -25.75 14.81 -10.30
C LEU A 68 -25.23 15.48 -11.58
N PRO A 69 -25.84 16.60 -12.02
CA PRO A 69 -25.35 17.35 -13.18
C PRO A 69 -23.95 17.92 -12.90
N VAL A 70 -23.00 17.59 -13.77
CA VAL A 70 -21.57 17.88 -13.57
C VAL A 70 -21.29 19.36 -13.85
N SER A 71 -21.39 20.21 -12.82
CA SER A 71 -20.86 21.58 -12.87
C SER A 71 -19.37 21.60 -12.49
N ILE A 72 -18.64 22.62 -12.95
CA ILE A 72 -17.21 22.83 -12.66
C ILE A 72 -16.92 22.83 -11.15
N ASN A 73 -17.86 23.30 -10.32
CA ASN A 73 -17.76 23.28 -8.86
C ASN A 73 -17.80 21.86 -8.28
N GLU A 74 -18.53 20.94 -8.89
CA GLU A 74 -18.64 19.55 -8.43
C GLU A 74 -17.40 18.73 -8.81
N ILE A 75 -16.77 19.04 -9.95
CA ILE A 75 -15.45 18.52 -10.29
C ILE A 75 -14.42 18.96 -9.23
N GLY A 76 -14.40 20.25 -8.86
CA GLY A 76 -13.53 20.76 -7.81
C GLY A 76 -13.71 20.06 -6.46
N LYS A 77 -14.95 19.80 -6.05
CA LYS A 77 -15.27 19.06 -4.81
C LYS A 77 -14.86 17.59 -4.88
N LEU A 78 -15.04 16.92 -6.02
CA LEU A 78 -14.58 15.55 -6.25
C LEU A 78 -13.06 15.46 -6.16
N LEU A 79 -12.34 16.41 -6.76
CA LEU A 79 -10.88 16.45 -6.73
C LEU A 79 -10.34 16.75 -5.33
N LEU A 80 -10.95 17.70 -4.61
CA LEU A 80 -10.60 18.00 -3.21
C LEU A 80 -10.87 16.80 -2.30
N ARG A 81 -11.98 16.11 -2.51
CA ARG A 81 -12.36 14.93 -1.74
C ARG A 81 -11.49 13.72 -2.08
N GLU A 82 -11.15 13.48 -3.34
CA GLU A 82 -10.17 12.45 -3.72
C GLU A 82 -8.79 12.77 -3.12
N GLY A 83 -8.37 14.04 -3.12
CA GLY A 83 -7.14 14.48 -2.48
C GLY A 83 -7.13 14.21 -0.97
N TRP A 84 -8.22 14.55 -0.28
CA TRP A 84 -8.41 14.29 1.15
C TRP A 84 -8.55 12.80 1.48
N GLN A 85 -9.35 12.04 0.72
CA GLN A 85 -9.60 10.61 0.93
C GLN A 85 -8.35 9.78 0.65
N ARG A 86 -7.49 10.21 -0.29
CA ARG A 86 -6.22 9.54 -0.59
C ARG A 86 -5.06 9.93 0.33
N GLY A 87 -5.33 10.74 1.37
CA GLY A 87 -4.34 11.12 2.38
C GLY A 87 -3.19 11.97 1.83
N LEU A 88 -3.45 12.73 0.76
CA LEU A 88 -2.42 13.57 0.16
C LEU A 88 -2.27 14.86 0.96
N ALA A 89 -1.16 14.96 1.68
CA ALA A 89 -0.81 16.16 2.42
C ALA A 89 -0.41 17.32 1.49
N ASN A 90 -0.07 17.05 0.22
CA ASN A 90 0.47 18.06 -0.71
C ASN A 90 -0.21 18.01 -2.10
N PRO A 91 -0.83 19.10 -2.56
CA PRO A 91 -1.42 19.21 -3.90
C PRO A 91 -0.46 18.88 -5.05
N LEU A 92 0.83 19.23 -4.93
CA LEU A 92 1.84 18.94 -5.96
C LEU A 92 2.11 17.44 -6.09
N GLU A 93 2.11 16.74 -4.97
CA GLU A 93 2.24 15.28 -4.94
C GLU A 93 1.01 14.62 -5.55
N TRP A 94 -0.19 15.16 -5.31
CA TRP A 94 -1.39 14.63 -5.97
C TRP A 94 -1.33 14.80 -7.49
N VAL A 95 -0.94 15.98 -7.96
CA VAL A 95 -0.78 16.23 -9.40
C VAL A 95 0.27 15.32 -10.01
N SER A 96 1.42 15.11 -9.36
CA SER A 96 2.45 14.21 -9.87
C SER A 96 1.97 12.76 -9.95
N ARG A 97 1.23 12.29 -8.93
CA ARG A 97 0.60 10.96 -8.93
C ARG A 97 -0.45 10.82 -10.03
N GLN A 98 -1.34 11.80 -10.21
CA GLN A 98 -2.31 11.77 -11.30
C GLN A 98 -1.64 11.81 -12.67
N LYS A 99 -0.55 12.56 -12.79
CA LYS A 99 0.22 12.64 -14.03
C LYS A 99 0.83 11.29 -14.38
N TRP A 100 1.45 10.61 -13.40
CA TRP A 100 1.99 9.27 -13.60
C TRP A 100 0.89 8.23 -13.86
N GLU A 101 -0.20 8.24 -13.10
CA GLU A 101 -1.31 7.29 -13.28
C GLU A 101 -1.97 7.40 -14.67
N ARG A 102 -2.05 8.60 -15.25
CA ARG A 102 -2.79 8.85 -16.50
C ARG A 102 -1.92 8.98 -17.75
N PHE A 103 -0.68 9.46 -17.61
CA PHE A 103 0.18 9.81 -18.74
C PHE A 103 1.50 9.03 -18.76
N HIS A 104 1.66 7.99 -17.95
CA HIS A 104 2.80 7.09 -18.09
C HIS A 104 2.71 6.35 -19.44
N PRO A 105 3.81 6.19 -20.20
CA PRO A 105 3.78 5.57 -21.53
C PRO A 105 3.08 4.20 -21.59
N TYR A 106 3.22 3.39 -20.53
CA TYR A 106 2.54 2.09 -20.43
C TYR A 106 1.01 2.17 -20.29
N VAL A 107 0.44 3.33 -19.96
CA VAL A 107 -1.01 3.52 -19.85
C VAL A 107 -1.66 3.55 -21.24
N GLU A 108 -0.93 3.99 -22.26
CA GLU A 108 -1.40 3.95 -23.65
C GLU A 108 -1.56 2.51 -24.14
N ASN A 109 -0.64 1.61 -23.75
CA ASN A 109 -0.73 0.19 -24.07
C ASN A 109 -2.01 -0.48 -23.55
N PHE A 110 -2.64 0.07 -22.50
CA PHE A 110 -3.90 -0.47 -22.00
C PHE A 110 -5.07 -0.24 -22.96
N ASN A 111 -4.98 0.74 -23.87
CA ASN A 111 -6.04 1.05 -24.84
C ASN A 111 -6.34 -0.15 -25.75
N ASP A 112 -5.30 -0.91 -26.07
CA ASP A 112 -5.37 -2.04 -27.02
C ASP A 112 -5.68 -3.37 -26.32
N LEU A 113 -5.77 -3.39 -24.99
CA LEU A 113 -6.08 -4.58 -24.21
C LEU A 113 -7.59 -4.76 -24.02
N TYR A 114 -7.98 -6.01 -23.79
CA TYR A 114 -9.33 -6.32 -23.37
C TYR A 114 -9.67 -5.61 -22.06
N ASN A 115 -10.77 -4.85 -22.05
CA ASN A 115 -11.24 -4.11 -20.88
C ASN A 115 -10.20 -3.10 -20.31
N PRO A 116 -9.88 -2.04 -21.08
CA PRO A 116 -8.89 -1.02 -20.69
C PRO A 116 -9.19 -0.38 -19.33
N ALA A 117 -10.47 -0.26 -18.97
CA ALA A 117 -10.91 0.31 -17.70
C ALA A 117 -10.43 -0.51 -16.50
N MET A 118 -10.50 -1.85 -16.56
CA MET A 118 -10.03 -2.73 -15.49
C MET A 118 -8.51 -2.70 -15.35
N HIS A 119 -7.78 -2.59 -16.46
CA HIS A 119 -6.33 -2.44 -16.44
C HIS A 119 -5.89 -1.13 -15.77
N ARG A 120 -6.50 0.01 -16.15
CA ARG A 120 -6.24 1.30 -15.50
C ARG A 120 -6.60 1.31 -14.02
N PHE A 121 -7.68 0.63 -13.66
CA PHE A 121 -8.08 0.50 -12.26
C PHE A 121 -7.10 -0.37 -11.46
N SER A 122 -6.64 -1.49 -12.02
CA SER A 122 -5.60 -2.32 -11.40
C SER A 122 -4.28 -1.56 -11.26
N TRP A 123 -3.93 -0.75 -12.26
CA TRP A 123 -2.76 0.15 -12.24
C TRP A 123 -2.84 1.18 -11.10
N SER A 124 -4.00 1.80 -10.89
CA SER A 124 -4.17 2.77 -9.80
C SER A 124 -4.10 2.12 -8.42
N ILE A 125 -4.66 0.92 -8.24
CA ILE A 125 -4.55 0.14 -6.99
C ILE A 125 -3.09 -0.23 -6.71
N MET A 126 -2.39 -0.75 -7.72
CA MET A 126 -0.97 -1.10 -7.62
C MET A 126 -0.14 0.11 -7.22
N HIS A 127 -0.31 1.23 -7.91
CA HIS A 127 0.39 2.47 -7.60
C HIS A 127 0.14 2.95 -6.18
N ALA A 128 -1.12 2.93 -5.72
CA ALA A 128 -1.46 3.29 -4.35
C ALA A 128 -0.82 2.38 -3.30
N GLY A 129 -0.79 1.07 -3.54
CA GLY A 129 -0.14 0.10 -2.65
C GLY A 129 1.37 0.31 -2.57
N PHE A 130 2.04 0.50 -3.70
CA PHE A 130 3.48 0.80 -3.73
C PHE A 130 3.79 2.11 -3.03
N TYR A 131 2.99 3.13 -3.30
CA TYR A 131 3.14 4.42 -2.67
C TYR A 131 3.03 4.33 -1.14
N GLN A 132 2.03 3.60 -0.63
CA GLN A 132 1.85 3.37 0.81
C GLN A 132 3.09 2.71 1.44
N LEU A 133 3.66 1.70 0.79
CA LEU A 133 4.85 1.02 1.30
C LEU A 133 6.07 1.95 1.32
N LEU A 134 6.37 2.60 0.19
CA LEU A 134 7.58 3.40 0.00
C LEU A 134 7.68 4.62 0.95
N GLN A 135 6.58 5.04 1.57
CA GLN A 135 6.59 6.11 2.58
C GLN A 135 7.17 5.71 3.93
N ASN A 136 7.35 4.43 4.20
CA ASN A 136 7.75 3.89 5.51
C ASN A 136 9.15 3.29 5.46
N ARG A 137 9.91 3.39 6.57
CA ARG A 137 11.28 2.82 6.61
C ARG A 137 11.32 1.30 6.75
N LEU A 138 10.29 0.77 7.41
CA LEU A 138 10.19 -0.64 7.79
C LEU A 138 8.73 -1.04 7.68
N ILE A 139 8.50 -2.17 7.02
CA ILE A 139 7.17 -2.75 6.87
C ILE A 139 7.09 -4.01 7.73
N ILE A 140 6.12 -4.08 8.63
CA ILE A 140 5.74 -5.32 9.29
C ILE A 140 4.48 -5.81 8.58
N THR A 141 4.42 -7.07 8.15
CA THR A 141 3.22 -7.56 7.46
C THR A 141 2.91 -9.03 7.69
N ASN A 142 1.61 -9.34 7.77
CA ASN A 142 1.08 -10.70 7.68
C ASN A 142 0.41 -10.98 6.32
N ARG A 143 0.50 -10.05 5.37
CA ARG A 143 -0.03 -10.21 4.00
C ARG A 143 1.08 -10.72 3.08
N LEU A 144 0.86 -11.88 2.47
CA LEU A 144 1.81 -12.47 1.51
C LEU A 144 2.17 -11.50 0.36
N HIS A 145 1.18 -10.83 -0.23
CA HIS A 145 1.42 -9.86 -1.29
C HIS A 145 2.22 -8.63 -0.79
N GLY A 146 2.04 -8.23 0.47
CA GLY A 146 2.87 -7.18 1.08
C GLY A 146 4.33 -7.60 1.13
N HIS A 147 4.60 -8.83 1.55
CA HIS A 147 5.95 -9.43 1.56
C HIS A 147 6.58 -9.48 0.16
N ILE A 148 5.87 -10.04 -0.83
CA ILE A 148 6.38 -10.16 -2.21
C ILE A 148 6.74 -8.79 -2.78
N ILE A 149 5.88 -7.79 -2.57
CA ILE A 149 6.12 -6.44 -3.06
C ILE A 149 7.33 -5.81 -2.37
N CYS A 150 7.46 -5.94 -1.04
CA CYS A 150 8.63 -5.44 -0.32
C CYS A 150 9.92 -6.11 -0.80
N ALA A 151 9.89 -7.41 -1.08
CA ALA A 151 11.01 -8.14 -1.66
C ALA A 151 11.42 -7.59 -3.03
N ILE A 152 10.47 -7.35 -3.94
CA ILE A 152 10.73 -6.78 -5.28
C ILE A 152 11.32 -5.36 -5.18
N LEU A 153 10.79 -4.55 -4.26
CA LEU A 153 11.24 -3.18 -4.03
C LEU A 153 12.55 -3.09 -3.23
N GLY A 154 13.04 -4.20 -2.67
CA GLY A 154 14.22 -4.21 -1.81
C GLY A 154 14.01 -3.49 -0.48
N MET A 155 12.75 -3.37 -0.03
CA MET A 155 12.42 -2.68 1.21
C MET A 155 12.69 -3.57 2.43
N PRO A 156 13.27 -3.01 3.52
CA PRO A 156 13.35 -3.70 4.80
C PRO A 156 11.96 -4.05 5.31
N HIS A 157 11.72 -5.32 5.60
CA HIS A 157 10.44 -5.76 6.12
C HIS A 157 10.53 -6.98 7.05
N ILE A 158 9.58 -7.06 7.97
CA ILE A 158 9.39 -8.19 8.88
C ILE A 158 8.14 -8.93 8.44
N PHE A 159 8.29 -10.22 8.17
CA PHE A 159 7.21 -11.07 7.70
C PHE A 159 6.69 -11.95 8.84
N LEU A 160 5.37 -11.92 9.04
CA LEU A 160 4.70 -12.61 10.12
C LEU A 160 3.94 -13.85 9.62
N PRO A 161 3.83 -14.91 10.44
CA PRO A 161 2.97 -16.04 10.13
C PRO A 161 1.50 -15.61 10.05
N ASN A 162 0.73 -16.35 9.26
CA ASN A 162 -0.74 -16.27 9.28
C ASN A 162 -1.34 -17.51 9.94
N ALA A 163 -2.65 -17.49 10.20
CA ALA A 163 -3.38 -18.60 10.83
C ALA A 163 -3.23 -19.96 10.11
N TYR A 164 -2.94 -19.94 8.81
CA TYR A 164 -2.90 -21.13 7.95
C TYR A 164 -1.48 -21.57 7.55
N HIS A 165 -0.43 -21.07 8.21
CA HIS A 165 0.99 -21.35 7.90
C HIS A 165 1.46 -21.03 6.47
N LYS A 166 0.59 -20.54 5.58
CA LYS A 166 0.91 -20.21 4.18
C LYS A 166 2.10 -19.25 4.07
N ASN A 167 2.15 -18.26 4.95
CA ASN A 167 3.24 -17.28 4.97
C ASN A 167 4.57 -17.94 5.33
N GLN A 168 4.55 -18.83 6.33
CA GLN A 168 5.74 -19.55 6.76
C GLN A 168 6.26 -20.47 5.65
N SER A 169 5.38 -21.28 5.06
CA SER A 169 5.75 -22.18 3.96
C SER A 169 6.31 -21.43 2.75
N PHE A 170 5.71 -20.28 2.40
CA PHE A 170 6.23 -19.44 1.32
C PHE A 170 7.62 -18.89 1.64
N TYR A 171 7.82 -18.38 2.85
CA TYR A 171 9.10 -17.84 3.29
C TYR A 171 10.21 -18.88 3.24
N GLU A 172 9.97 -20.04 3.85
CA GLU A 172 10.94 -21.15 3.90
C GLU A 172 11.31 -21.62 2.49
N THR A 173 10.34 -21.69 1.59
CA THR A 173 10.56 -22.18 0.21
C THR A 173 11.31 -21.16 -0.65
N TRP A 174 10.95 -19.88 -0.58
CA TRP A 174 11.32 -18.90 -1.62
C TRP A 174 12.12 -17.69 -1.14
N SER A 175 11.93 -17.25 0.10
CA SER A 175 12.42 -15.93 0.52
C SER A 175 13.25 -15.91 1.81
N HIS A 176 13.59 -17.09 2.35
CA HIS A 176 14.42 -17.22 3.56
C HIS A 176 15.84 -16.65 3.41
N GLN A 177 16.32 -16.52 2.17
CA GLN A 177 17.66 -15.99 1.86
C GLN A 177 17.67 -14.46 1.65
N LEU A 178 16.50 -13.81 1.67
CA LEU A 178 16.42 -12.37 1.46
C LEU A 178 16.95 -11.61 2.67
N VAL A 179 18.05 -10.88 2.49
CA VAL A 179 18.64 -10.02 3.53
C VAL A 179 17.67 -8.91 3.98
N SER A 180 16.79 -8.45 3.09
CA SER A 180 15.79 -7.43 3.37
C SER A 180 14.56 -7.94 4.13
N CYS A 181 14.44 -9.26 4.36
CA CYS A 181 13.30 -9.88 5.02
C CYS A 181 13.73 -10.60 6.30
N LYS A 182 13.03 -10.35 7.41
CA LYS A 182 13.17 -11.14 8.63
C LYS A 182 11.84 -11.80 8.97
N PHE A 183 11.82 -13.13 9.05
CA PHE A 183 10.62 -13.86 9.47
C PHE A 183 10.61 -13.99 11.00
N VAL A 184 9.48 -13.65 11.62
CA VAL A 184 9.34 -13.60 13.08
C VAL A 184 8.13 -14.41 13.51
N LYS A 185 8.32 -15.31 14.49
CA LYS A 185 7.26 -16.23 14.96
C LYS A 185 6.59 -15.77 16.26
N SER A 186 7.20 -14.86 17.01
CA SER A 186 6.67 -14.36 18.28
C SER A 186 6.69 -12.84 18.39
N ALA A 187 5.85 -12.27 19.26
CA ALA A 187 5.83 -10.82 19.51
C ALA A 187 7.11 -10.32 20.20
N GLN A 188 7.80 -11.19 20.95
CA GLN A 188 9.07 -10.86 21.59
C GLN A 188 10.20 -10.68 20.56
N GLU A 189 10.32 -11.63 19.63
CA GLU A 189 11.23 -11.53 18.48
C GLU A 189 10.93 -10.29 17.63
N LEU A 190 9.63 -9.94 17.49
CA LEU A 190 9.22 -8.78 16.71
C LEU A 190 9.76 -7.48 17.33
N LYS A 191 9.64 -7.32 18.64
CA LYS A 191 10.20 -6.16 19.36
C LYS A 191 11.71 -6.08 19.19
N ALA A 192 12.41 -7.20 19.32
CA ALA A 192 13.86 -7.27 19.14
C ALA A 192 14.30 -7.01 17.69
N ALA A 193 13.47 -7.33 16.69
CA ALA A 193 13.77 -7.09 15.29
C ALA A 193 13.52 -5.65 14.83
N VAL A 194 12.78 -4.86 15.61
CA VAL A 194 12.41 -3.47 15.30
C VAL A 194 13.37 -2.46 15.94
N GLN A 195 13.99 -2.83 17.07
CA GLN A 195 15.05 -2.07 17.77
C GLN A 195 16.36 -2.13 16.99
#